data_AF-A0A1F3DJA9-F1
#
_entry.id   AF-A0A1F3DJA9-F1
#
_cell.length_a   1.000
_cell.length_b   1.000
_cell.length_c   1.000
_cell.angle_alpha   90.00
_cell.angle_beta   90.00
_cell.angle_gamma   90.00
#
_symmetry.space_group_name_H-M   'P 1'
#
loop_
_entity.id
_entity.type
_entity.pdbx_description
1 polymer ?
#
loop_
_entity_poly.entity_id
_entity_poly.type
_entity_poly.pdbx_seq_one_letter_code
_entity_poly.pdbx_strand_id
1 'polypeptide(L)'
;MKTKALIFRALLILLIIVSFVSCKKMKENRIEGTWKYVSYSSSDQNIEKTWAFSNNGDFIQTTNNTENATTSADTGIYLIRVSSFKTYLEIFDTDVYTDGKYRVVKLSGKLLKTIQTSDGSGSEQYIRKDFTKE
;
A
#
# COMPACT_ATOMS: atom_id res chain seq x y z
N MET A 1 -13.18 43.08 21.37
CA MET A 1 -12.22 41.99 21.69
C MET A 1 -12.74 40.59 21.39
N LYS A 2 -14.02 40.26 21.65
CA LYS A 2 -14.58 38.90 21.48
C LYS A 2 -14.57 38.35 20.04
N THR A 3 -14.76 39.21 19.03
CA THR A 3 -14.78 38.83 17.60
C THR A 3 -13.42 38.38 17.07
N LYS A 4 -12.33 39.02 17.49
CA LYS A 4 -10.96 38.63 17.08
C LYS A 4 -10.57 37.24 17.61
N ALA A 5 -11.00 36.90 18.81
CA ALA A 5 -10.78 35.57 19.40
C ALA A 5 -11.57 34.46 18.69
N LEU A 6 -12.77 34.75 18.21
CA LEU A 6 -13.60 33.84 17.41
C LEU A 6 -12.97 33.54 16.03
N ILE A 7 -12.47 34.58 15.36
CA ILE A 7 -11.78 34.45 14.06
C ILE A 7 -10.49 33.62 14.22
N PHE A 8 -9.70 33.89 15.27
CA PHE A 8 -8.47 33.14 15.53
C PHE A 8 -8.72 31.65 15.80
N ARG A 9 -9.77 31.31 16.57
CA ARG A 9 -10.17 29.92 16.81
C ARG A 9 -10.62 29.20 15.54
N ALA A 10 -11.39 29.88 14.68
CA ALA A 10 -11.82 29.33 13.39
C ALA A 10 -10.64 29.06 12.46
N LEU A 11 -9.67 29.97 12.40
CA LEU A 11 -8.42 29.81 11.64
C LEU A 11 -7.58 28.63 12.15
N LEU A 12 -7.47 28.44 13.46
CA LEU A 12 -6.73 27.33 14.05
C LEU A 12 -7.38 25.97 13.69
N ILE A 13 -8.71 25.88 13.80
CA ILE A 13 -9.47 24.68 13.43
C ILE A 13 -9.30 24.37 11.93
N LEU A 14 -9.37 25.39 11.07
CA LEU A 14 -9.16 25.25 9.63
C LEU A 14 -7.75 24.72 9.33
N LEU A 15 -6.71 25.28 9.99
CA LEU A 15 -5.34 24.86 9.81
C LEU A 15 -5.13 23.39 10.21
N ILE A 16 -5.77 22.96 11.30
CA ILE A 16 -5.75 21.57 11.76
C ILE A 16 -6.39 20.65 10.71
N ILE A 17 -7.57 20.99 10.17
CA ILE A 17 -8.27 20.17 9.17
C ILE A 17 -7.43 20.02 7.88
N VAL A 18 -6.84 21.12 7.38
CA VAL A 18 -6.02 21.10 6.15
C VAL A 18 -4.77 20.23 6.32
N SER A 19 -4.19 20.16 7.52
CA SER A 19 -3.00 19.34 7.78
C SER A 19 -3.25 17.83 7.65
N PHE A 20 -4.47 17.36 7.96
CA PHE A 20 -4.81 15.93 7.88
C PHE A 20 -4.97 15.44 6.43
N VAL A 21 -5.53 16.27 5.53
CA VAL A 21 -5.73 15.90 4.12
C VAL A 21 -4.39 15.74 3.38
N SER A 22 -3.43 16.63 3.66
CA SER A 22 -2.10 16.62 3.03
C SER A 22 -1.31 15.34 3.32
N CYS A 23 -1.37 14.85 4.56
CA CYS A 23 -0.64 13.66 4.99
C CYS A 23 -1.11 12.38 4.26
N LYS A 24 -2.42 12.27 3.98
CA LYS A 24 -2.98 11.13 3.25
C LYS A 24 -2.49 11.11 1.80
N LYS A 25 -2.61 12.24 1.10
CA LYS A 25 -2.23 12.38 -0.31
C LYS A 25 -0.73 12.12 -0.53
N MET A 26 0.12 12.55 0.40
CA MET A 26 1.56 12.26 0.35
C MET A 26 1.87 10.75 0.40
N LYS A 27 1.08 9.94 1.11
CA LYS A 27 1.27 8.49 1.18
C LYS A 27 0.75 7.78 -0.06
N GLU A 28 -0.41 8.20 -0.56
CA GLU A 28 -0.97 7.72 -1.84
C GLU A 28 0.03 7.95 -2.99
N ASN A 29 0.53 9.18 -3.14
CA ASN A 29 1.52 9.48 -4.18
C ASN A 29 2.84 8.69 -4.03
N ARG A 30 3.20 8.25 -2.81
CA ARG A 30 4.45 7.50 -2.58
C ARG A 30 4.33 6.03 -2.95
N ILE A 31 3.14 5.44 -2.82
CA ILE A 31 2.93 4.02 -3.15
C ILE A 31 2.75 3.79 -4.65
N GLU A 32 2.28 4.78 -5.40
CA GLU A 32 2.19 4.71 -6.87
C GLU A 32 3.50 4.26 -7.53
N GLY A 33 3.40 3.44 -8.58
CA GLY A 33 4.51 2.85 -9.32
C GLY A 33 4.65 1.35 -9.14
N THR A 34 5.73 0.79 -9.69
CA THR A 34 6.02 -0.65 -9.69
C THR A 34 7.02 -1.01 -8.59
N TRP A 35 6.74 -2.13 -7.92
CA TRP A 35 7.47 -2.63 -6.78
C TRP A 35 7.87 -4.07 -7.02
N LYS A 36 9.16 -4.33 -7.14
CA LYS A 36 9.71 -5.69 -7.25
C LYS A 36 9.79 -6.34 -5.88
N TYR A 37 9.19 -7.53 -5.76
CA TYR A 37 9.23 -8.34 -4.55
C TYR A 37 10.65 -8.80 -4.24
N VAL A 38 11.03 -8.72 -2.97
CA VAL A 38 12.30 -9.24 -2.47
C VAL A 38 12.07 -10.65 -1.97
N SER A 39 12.57 -11.63 -2.73
CA SER A 39 12.56 -13.03 -2.33
C SER A 39 13.42 -13.28 -1.09
N TYR A 40 12.96 -14.17 -0.21
CA TYR A 40 13.66 -14.60 1.00
C TYR A 40 14.25 -16.01 0.91
N SER A 41 13.90 -16.77 -0.12
CA SER A 41 14.31 -18.17 -0.28
C SER A 41 14.98 -18.41 -1.62
N SER A 42 15.86 -19.39 -1.66
CA SER A 42 16.48 -19.85 -2.90
C SER A 42 15.48 -20.51 -3.86
N SER A 43 14.38 -21.10 -3.34
CA SER A 43 13.30 -21.69 -4.15
C SER A 43 12.61 -20.68 -5.04
N ASP A 44 12.61 -19.41 -4.64
CA ASP A 44 11.88 -18.35 -5.31
C ASP A 44 12.78 -17.57 -6.29
N GLN A 45 14.03 -18.00 -6.51
CA GLN A 45 14.96 -17.33 -7.43
C GLN A 45 14.49 -17.35 -8.88
N ASN A 46 13.68 -18.34 -9.26
CA ASN A 46 13.10 -18.45 -10.59
C ASN A 46 11.75 -17.72 -10.71
N ILE A 47 11.28 -17.08 -9.64
CA ILE A 47 9.97 -16.41 -9.60
C ILE A 47 10.20 -14.93 -9.33
N GLU A 48 10.07 -14.10 -10.36
CA GLU A 48 10.02 -12.66 -10.20
C GLU A 48 8.56 -12.23 -10.00
N LYS A 49 8.31 -11.45 -8.95
CA LYS A 49 6.97 -10.91 -8.67
C LYS A 49 7.04 -9.39 -8.57
N THR A 50 6.11 -8.70 -9.21
CA THR A 50 5.97 -7.24 -9.11
C THR A 50 4.55 -6.85 -8.72
N TRP A 51 4.44 -5.77 -7.96
CA TRP A 51 3.18 -5.10 -7.61
C TRP A 51 3.21 -3.70 -8.22
N ALA A 52 2.22 -3.38 -9.05
CA ALA A 52 2.04 -2.05 -9.62
C ALA A 52 0.80 -1.38 -9.03
N PHE A 53 0.96 -0.14 -8.59
CA PHE A 53 -0.10 0.70 -8.04
C PHE A 53 -0.25 1.94 -8.89
N SER A 54 -1.46 2.21 -9.35
CA SER A 54 -1.79 3.35 -10.19
C SER A 54 -2.54 4.44 -9.42
N ASN A 55 -2.46 5.68 -9.89
CA ASN A 55 -3.08 6.82 -9.23
C ASN A 55 -4.62 6.78 -9.22
N ASN A 56 -5.24 5.96 -10.08
CA ASN A 56 -6.69 5.74 -10.13
C ASN A 56 -7.16 4.60 -9.21
N GLY A 57 -6.25 3.96 -8.47
CA GLY A 57 -6.59 2.91 -7.51
C GLY A 57 -6.51 1.49 -8.08
N ASP A 58 -6.08 1.31 -9.32
CA ASP A 58 -5.88 -0.03 -9.89
C ASP A 58 -4.59 -0.65 -9.35
N PHE A 59 -4.66 -1.97 -9.16
CA PHE A 59 -3.57 -2.82 -8.73
C PHE A 59 -3.30 -3.89 -9.78
N ILE A 60 -2.03 -4.18 -10.05
CA ILE A 60 -1.61 -5.29 -10.90
C ILE A 60 -0.49 -6.06 -10.20
N GLN A 61 -0.67 -7.37 -10.02
CA GLN A 61 0.41 -8.29 -9.67
C GLN A 61 0.88 -9.00 -10.94
N THR A 62 2.17 -8.93 -11.26
CA THR A 62 2.77 -9.77 -12.30
C THR A 62 3.67 -10.80 -11.66
N THR A 63 3.58 -12.05 -12.12
CA THR A 63 4.48 -13.14 -11.72
C THR A 63 5.13 -13.72 -12.97
N ASN A 64 6.45 -13.64 -13.05
CA ASN A 64 7.25 -14.23 -14.12
C ASN A 64 8.03 -15.41 -13.55
N ASN A 65 7.73 -16.61 -14.04
CA ASN A 65 8.46 -17.82 -13.72
C ASN A 65 9.46 -18.11 -14.84
N THR A 66 10.74 -17.87 -14.57
CA THR A 66 11.84 -18.00 -15.54
C THR A 66 12.18 -19.45 -15.85
N GLU A 67 11.88 -20.38 -14.94
CA GLU A 67 12.15 -21.82 -15.14
C GLU A 67 11.22 -22.41 -16.21
N ASN A 68 9.95 -22.03 -16.19
CA ASN A 68 8.96 -22.50 -17.16
C ASN A 68 8.61 -21.47 -18.24
N ALA A 69 9.30 -20.32 -18.26
CA ALA A 69 9.05 -19.18 -19.16
C ALA A 69 7.57 -18.75 -19.21
N THR A 70 6.88 -18.77 -18.06
CA THR A 70 5.47 -18.37 -17.96
C THR A 70 5.34 -17.03 -17.27
N THR A 71 4.44 -16.19 -17.77
CA THR A 71 4.07 -14.93 -17.13
C THR A 71 2.57 -14.94 -16.87
N SER A 72 2.19 -14.64 -15.63
CA SER A 72 0.81 -14.39 -15.26
C SER A 72 0.65 -12.98 -14.71
N ALA A 73 -0.51 -12.41 -14.94
CA ALA A 73 -0.91 -11.13 -14.37
C ALA A 73 -2.28 -11.29 -13.72
N ASP A 74 -2.43 -10.64 -12.58
CA ASP A 74 -3.67 -10.56 -11.85
C ASP A 74 -3.95 -9.08 -11.52
N THR A 75 -5.20 -8.68 -11.63
CA THR A 75 -5.61 -7.28 -11.59
C THR A 75 -6.69 -7.08 -10.55
N GLY A 76 -6.62 -6.01 -9.79
CA GLY A 76 -7.66 -5.65 -8.83
C GLY A 76 -7.60 -4.18 -8.46
N ILE A 77 -8.07 -3.87 -7.27
CA ILE A 77 -8.17 -2.51 -6.75
C ILE A 77 -7.40 -2.42 -5.44
N TYR A 78 -6.80 -1.26 -5.16
CA TYR A 78 -6.19 -1.00 -3.87
C TYR A 78 -6.67 0.29 -3.22
N LEU A 79 -6.62 0.31 -1.88
CA LEU A 79 -6.93 1.48 -1.07
C LEU A 79 -5.87 1.67 0.03
N ILE A 80 -5.52 2.92 0.30
CA ILE A 80 -4.71 3.29 1.47
C ILE A 80 -5.62 3.84 2.57
N ARG A 81 -5.64 3.15 3.71
CA ARG A 81 -6.34 3.59 4.93
C ARG A 81 -5.34 3.99 6.01
N VAL A 82 -5.61 5.09 6.70
CA VAL A 82 -4.84 5.51 7.86
C VAL A 82 -5.76 5.45 9.08
N SER A 83 -5.39 4.70 10.10
CA SER A 83 -6.14 4.55 11.35
C SER A 83 -5.19 4.49 12.53
N SER A 84 -5.43 5.29 13.57
CA SER A 84 -4.64 5.30 14.82
C SER A 84 -3.13 5.27 14.57
N PHE A 85 -2.64 6.18 13.73
CA PHE A 85 -1.24 6.30 13.29
C PHE A 85 -0.68 5.12 12.47
N LYS A 86 -1.44 4.05 12.25
CA LYS A 86 -1.08 2.94 11.37
C LYS A 86 -1.59 3.21 9.97
N THR A 87 -0.85 2.74 8.98
CA THR A 87 -1.25 2.78 7.56
C THR A 87 -1.49 1.36 7.09
N TYR A 88 -2.57 1.18 6.36
CA TYR A 88 -2.98 -0.09 5.78
C TYR A 88 -3.13 0.09 4.28
N LEU A 89 -2.57 -0.87 3.54
CA LEU A 89 -2.85 -1.13 2.14
C LEU A 89 -3.88 -2.25 2.11
N GLU A 90 -5.02 -2.01 1.49
CA GLU A 90 -6.04 -3.04 1.27
C GLU A 90 -6.08 -3.29 -0.24
N ILE A 91 -6.01 -4.57 -0.63
CA ILE A 91 -6.04 -5.02 -2.03
C ILE A 91 -7.26 -5.93 -2.16
N PHE A 92 -8.04 -5.75 -3.22
CA PHE A 92 -9.29 -6.44 -3.47
C PHE A 92 -9.39 -6.91 -4.92
N ASP A 93 -10.29 -7.86 -5.15
CA ASP A 93 -10.65 -8.37 -6.48
C ASP A 93 -9.46 -9.03 -7.18
N THR A 94 -8.62 -9.73 -6.42
CA THR A 94 -7.45 -10.48 -6.90
C THR A 94 -7.55 -11.96 -6.51
N ASP A 95 -6.47 -12.72 -6.69
CA ASP A 95 -6.28 -14.05 -6.14
C ASP A 95 -6.32 -14.05 -4.60
N VAL A 96 -6.73 -15.18 -4.01
CA VAL A 96 -6.93 -15.33 -2.55
C VAL A 96 -5.67 -15.10 -1.70
N TYR A 97 -4.47 -15.24 -2.28
CA TYR A 97 -3.20 -15.06 -1.59
C TYR A 97 -2.71 -13.60 -1.62
N THR A 98 -3.21 -12.82 -2.58
CA THR A 98 -2.85 -11.40 -2.76
C THR A 98 -3.94 -10.47 -2.22
N ASP A 99 -5.20 -10.89 -2.29
CA ASP A 99 -6.32 -10.16 -1.71
C ASP A 99 -6.14 -10.07 -0.18
N GLY A 100 -6.43 -8.90 0.38
CA GLY A 100 -6.53 -8.73 1.81
C GLY A 100 -5.96 -7.41 2.33
N LYS A 101 -5.71 -7.40 3.65
CA LYS A 101 -5.29 -6.22 4.40
C LYS A 101 -3.84 -6.33 4.82
N TYR A 102 -3.07 -5.30 4.49
CA TYR A 102 -1.64 -5.21 4.70
C TYR A 102 -1.29 -4.01 5.56
N ARG A 103 -0.74 -4.23 6.75
CA ARG A 103 -0.13 -3.15 7.52
C ARG A 103 1.15 -2.69 6.83
N VAL A 104 1.21 -1.43 6.44
CA VAL A 104 2.40 -0.80 5.87
C VAL A 104 3.37 -0.48 7.02
N VAL A 105 4.46 -1.23 7.09
CA VAL A 105 5.54 -1.05 8.09
C VAL A 105 6.50 0.05 7.65
N LYS A 106 6.81 0.11 6.34
CA LYS A 106 7.68 1.11 5.76
C LYS A 106 7.23 1.44 4.34
N LEU A 107 7.15 2.73 4.04
CA LEU A 107 6.93 3.25 2.69
C LEU A 107 7.86 4.46 2.46
N SER A 108 8.86 4.28 1.62
CA SER A 108 9.76 5.33 1.16
C SER A 108 9.84 5.31 -0.37
N GLY A 109 10.51 6.27 -1.01
CA GLY A 109 10.68 6.24 -2.47
C GLY A 109 11.48 5.06 -3.03
N LYS A 110 11.97 4.14 -2.19
CA LYS A 110 12.77 2.96 -2.60
C LYS A 110 12.28 1.65 -2.00
N LEU A 111 11.59 1.68 -0.86
CA LEU A 111 11.23 0.49 -0.09
C LEU A 111 9.75 0.51 0.30
N LEU A 112 9.09 -0.61 0.05
CA LEU A 112 7.78 -0.94 0.60
C LEU A 112 7.95 -2.19 1.46
N LYS A 113 7.52 -2.13 2.71
CA LYS A 113 7.47 -3.29 3.61
C LYS A 113 6.09 -3.40 4.20
N THR A 114 5.46 -4.54 4.02
CA THR A 114 4.12 -4.82 4.53
C THR A 114 4.10 -6.06 5.39
N ILE A 115 3.12 -6.13 6.27
CA ILE A 115 2.73 -7.34 6.98
C ILE A 115 1.26 -7.55 6.63
N GLN A 116 0.95 -8.63 5.91
CA GLN A 116 -0.44 -9.07 5.77
C GLN A 116 -1.00 -9.29 7.17
N THR A 117 -2.25 -8.93 7.37
CA THR A 117 -2.97 -9.12 8.64
C THR A 117 -4.27 -9.89 8.44
N SER A 118 -4.80 -9.90 7.21
CA SER A 118 -5.86 -10.78 6.77
C SER A 118 -5.72 -11.05 5.27
N ASP A 119 -6.14 -12.23 4.82
CA ASP A 119 -6.32 -12.52 3.39
C ASP A 119 -7.74 -12.15 2.92
N GLY A 120 -8.04 -12.39 1.63
CA GLY A 120 -9.37 -12.15 1.04
C GLY A 120 -10.49 -13.03 1.63
N SER A 121 -10.14 -14.09 2.38
CA SER A 121 -11.11 -14.93 3.11
C SER A 121 -11.38 -14.46 4.53
N GLY A 122 -10.65 -13.44 5.00
CA GLY A 122 -10.71 -12.95 6.38
C GLY A 122 -9.89 -13.76 7.37
N SER A 123 -9.08 -14.73 6.91
CA SER A 123 -8.17 -15.47 7.79
C SER A 123 -6.99 -14.59 8.17
N GLU A 124 -6.66 -14.55 9.47
CA GLU A 124 -5.50 -13.79 9.94
C GLU A 124 -4.21 -14.50 9.54
N GLN A 125 -3.37 -13.81 8.78
CA GLN A 125 -2.04 -14.27 8.41
C GLN A 125 -1.05 -13.16 8.73
N TYR A 126 0.14 -13.49 9.28
CA TYR A 126 1.19 -12.52 9.60
C TYR A 126 2.37 -12.66 8.63
N ILE A 127 2.09 -12.54 7.33
CA ILE A 127 3.10 -12.71 6.28
C ILE A 127 3.76 -11.36 5.98
N ARG A 128 5.09 -11.30 6.15
CA ARG A 128 5.86 -10.14 5.74
C ARG A 128 6.17 -10.18 4.25
N LYS A 129 5.98 -9.06 3.56
CA LYS A 129 6.40 -8.87 2.17
C LYS A 129 7.24 -7.60 2.08
N ASP A 130 8.45 -7.71 1.54
CA ASP A 130 9.31 -6.57 1.27
C ASP A 130 9.45 -6.38 -0.24
N PHE A 131 9.52 -5.13 -0.68
CA PHE A 131 9.65 -4.75 -2.07
C PHE A 131 10.63 -3.59 -2.25
N THR A 132 11.25 -3.54 -3.41
CA THR A 132 12.06 -2.42 -3.89
C THR A 132 11.35 -1.73 -5.05
N LYS A 133 11.42 -0.40 -5.10
CA LYS A 133 10.86 0.35 -6.21
C LYS A 133 11.69 0.11 -7.47
N GLU A 134 11.02 -0.11 -8.60
CA GLU A 134 11.65 -0.15 -9.93
C GLU A 134 11.84 1.26 -10.51
#